data_AF-A0A074YB93-F1
#
_entry.id   AF-A0A074YB93-F1
#
_cell.length_a   1.000
_cell.length_b   1.000
_cell.length_c   1.000
_cell.angle_alpha   90.00
_cell.angle_beta   90.00
_cell.angle_gamma   90.00
#
_symmetry.space_group_name_H-M   'P 1'
#
loop_
_entity.id
_entity.type
_entity.pdbx_description
1 polymer ?
#
loop_
_entity_poly.entity_id
_entity_poly.type
_entity_poly.pdbx_seq_one_letter_code
_entity_poly.pdbx_strand_id
1 'polypeptide(L)'
;MCNPERIIIRACVTDIPGVSEVRPWTLAKLFLKHERGRYLDKQNDFIHGLPGFDVLDENRKIKRWCMVDLNMSGSPDGEASSVPHGVYLATRTDEGWVFELHSTWEDKAKIFTRQYSWRGTKETSQGSVSILSKEGCET
;
A
#
# COMPACT_ATOMS: atom_id res chain seq x y z
N MET A 1 17.88 -14.94 -7.22
CA MET A 1 17.04 -14.72 -6.02
C MET A 1 16.39 -13.36 -6.18
N CYS A 2 15.08 -13.24 -6.03
CA CYS A 2 14.42 -11.93 -6.09
C CYS A 2 14.61 -11.23 -4.74
N ASN A 3 15.09 -9.99 -4.76
CA ASN A 3 15.31 -9.23 -3.53
C ASN A 3 13.95 -8.81 -2.93
N PRO A 4 13.83 -8.77 -1.59
CA PRO A 4 12.68 -8.16 -0.92
C PRO A 4 12.47 -6.72 -1.38
N GLU A 5 11.21 -6.32 -1.57
CA GLU A 5 10.83 -4.97 -2.01
C GLU A 5 9.46 -4.62 -1.43
N ARG A 6 9.25 -3.36 -1.00
CA ARG A 6 7.92 -2.84 -0.64
C ARG A 6 7.40 -1.94 -1.73
N ILE A 7 6.27 -2.32 -2.30
CA ILE A 7 5.56 -1.56 -3.31
C ILE A 7 4.39 -0.82 -2.65
N ILE A 8 4.26 0.45 -2.97
CA ILE A 8 3.18 1.33 -2.53
C ILE A 8 2.48 1.85 -3.78
N ILE A 9 1.22 1.46 -3.95
CA ILE A 9 0.43 1.76 -5.14
C ILE A 9 -0.67 2.72 -4.76
N ARG A 10 -0.67 3.91 -5.36
CA ARG A 10 -1.77 4.87 -5.25
C ARG A 10 -2.75 4.63 -6.38
N ALA A 11 -4.02 4.37 -6.08
CA ALA A 11 -5.06 4.15 -7.09
C ALA A 11 -6.37 4.82 -6.70
N CYS A 12 -7.20 5.18 -7.68
CA CYS A 12 -8.59 5.53 -7.39
C CYS A 12 -9.37 4.26 -7.04
N VAL A 13 -9.94 4.22 -5.83
CA VAL A 13 -10.55 3.01 -5.27
C VAL A 13 -11.73 2.52 -6.11
N THR A 14 -12.51 3.46 -6.65
CA THR A 14 -13.68 3.14 -7.50
C THR A 14 -13.30 2.49 -8.82
N ASP A 15 -12.07 2.68 -9.28
CA ASP A 15 -11.60 2.09 -10.53
C ASP A 15 -11.14 0.64 -10.32
N ILE A 16 -10.90 0.23 -9.06
CA ILE A 16 -10.43 -1.11 -8.72
C ILE A 16 -11.61 -2.10 -8.73
N PRO A 17 -11.56 -3.17 -9.55
CA PRO A 17 -12.63 -4.16 -9.59
C PRO A 17 -12.78 -4.92 -8.27
N GLY A 18 -14.03 -5.25 -7.95
CA GLY A 18 -14.40 -6.04 -6.78
C GLY A 18 -14.97 -5.23 -5.62
N VAL A 19 -15.34 -5.94 -4.56
CA VAL A 19 -15.80 -5.36 -3.30
C VAL A 19 -14.64 -4.83 -2.48
N SER A 20 -14.92 -3.93 -1.55
CA SER A 20 -13.93 -3.24 -0.73
C SER A 20 -12.80 -4.15 -0.20
N GLU A 21 -13.16 -5.22 0.49
CA GLU A 21 -12.21 -6.15 1.13
C GLU A 21 -11.24 -6.82 0.14
N VAL A 22 -11.62 -6.96 -1.13
CA VAL A 22 -10.79 -7.63 -2.15
C VAL A 22 -10.03 -6.66 -3.04
N ARG A 23 -10.36 -5.35 -3.04
CA ARG A 23 -9.74 -4.37 -3.94
C ARG A 23 -8.22 -4.26 -3.76
N PRO A 24 -7.64 -4.21 -2.54
CA PRO A 24 -6.18 -4.23 -2.38
C PRO A 24 -5.53 -5.45 -3.04
N TRP A 25 -6.17 -6.62 -2.92
CA TRP A 25 -5.71 -7.86 -3.54
C TRP A 25 -5.82 -7.82 -5.06
N THR A 26 -6.93 -7.31 -5.59
CA THR A 26 -7.13 -7.15 -7.03
C THR A 26 -6.07 -6.22 -7.61
N LEU A 27 -5.83 -5.06 -6.98
CA LEU A 27 -4.83 -4.09 -7.42
C LEU A 27 -3.41 -4.68 -7.42
N ALA A 28 -3.02 -5.37 -6.35
CA ALA A 28 -1.71 -6.03 -6.27
C ALA A 28 -1.53 -7.10 -7.36
N LYS A 29 -2.56 -7.90 -7.65
CA LYS A 29 -2.53 -8.89 -8.74
C LYS A 29 -2.38 -8.24 -10.11
N LEU A 30 -3.11 -7.15 -10.36
CA LEU A 30 -3.01 -6.38 -11.60
C LEU A 30 -1.61 -5.81 -11.78
N PHE A 31 -1.06 -5.21 -10.73
CA PHE A 31 0.30 -4.69 -10.72
C PHE A 31 1.33 -5.77 -11.04
N LEU A 32 1.32 -6.90 -10.33
CA LEU A 32 2.29 -7.97 -10.54
C LEU A 32 2.21 -8.58 -11.95
N LYS A 33 1.00 -8.73 -12.49
CA LYS A 33 0.81 -9.21 -13.85
C LYS A 33 1.37 -8.22 -14.88
N HIS A 34 1.15 -6.91 -14.67
CA HIS A 34 1.56 -5.86 -15.60
C HIS A 34 3.07 -5.56 -15.51
N GLU A 35 3.56 -5.18 -14.33
CA GLU A 35 4.93 -4.69 -14.12
C GLU A 35 5.97 -5.81 -13.97
N ARG A 36 5.54 -6.99 -13.51
CA ARG A 36 6.47 -8.09 -13.17
C ARG A 36 6.24 -9.35 -13.99
N GLY A 37 5.20 -9.40 -14.83
CA GLY A 37 4.86 -10.57 -15.65
C GLY A 37 4.60 -11.85 -14.84
N ARG A 38 4.24 -11.73 -13.55
CA ARG A 38 4.05 -12.88 -12.64
C ARG A 38 2.78 -12.77 -11.81
N TYR A 39 2.35 -13.91 -11.26
CA TYR A 39 1.25 -13.96 -10.30
C TYR A 39 1.74 -13.71 -8.87
N LEU A 40 0.79 -13.40 -7.99
CA LEU A 40 1.01 -13.27 -6.55
C LEU A 40 1.48 -14.61 -5.95
N ASP A 41 2.64 -14.60 -5.29
CA ASP A 41 3.14 -15.73 -4.53
C ASP A 41 2.61 -15.63 -3.10
N LYS A 42 1.66 -16.48 -2.73
CA LYS A 42 1.04 -16.47 -1.41
C LYS A 42 2.00 -16.78 -0.26
N GLN A 43 3.17 -17.36 -0.54
CA GLN A 43 4.16 -17.69 0.50
C GLN A 43 5.07 -16.51 0.83
N ASN A 44 5.35 -15.66 -0.17
CA ASN A 44 6.40 -14.64 -0.09
C ASN A 44 5.89 -13.22 -0.37
N ASP A 45 4.70 -13.04 -0.95
CA ASP A 45 4.09 -11.73 -1.19
C ASP A 45 2.97 -11.47 -0.17
N PHE A 46 3.00 -10.30 0.45
CA PHE A 46 2.09 -9.91 1.52
C PHE A 46 1.41 -8.59 1.18
N ILE A 47 0.08 -8.56 1.24
CA ILE A 47 -0.71 -7.37 0.92
C ILE A 47 -1.25 -6.79 2.22
N HIS A 48 -1.13 -5.47 2.36
CA HIS A 48 -1.58 -4.71 3.52
C HIS A 48 -2.90 -4.00 3.21
N GLY A 49 -3.93 -4.32 4.00
CA GLY A 49 -5.18 -3.55 4.03
C GLY A 49 -4.98 -2.31 4.89
N LEU A 50 -4.63 -1.18 4.26
CA LEU A 50 -4.45 0.07 5.01
C LEU A 50 -5.80 0.58 5.56
N PRO A 51 -5.84 1.13 6.79
CA PRO A 51 -7.06 1.71 7.34
C PRO A 51 -7.68 2.75 6.40
N GLY A 52 -9.00 2.67 6.21
CA GLY A 52 -9.73 3.63 5.38
C GLY A 52 -9.54 3.48 3.87
N PHE A 53 -8.98 2.36 3.40
CA PHE A 53 -8.79 2.10 1.96
C PHE A 53 -10.08 2.25 1.15
N ASP A 54 -11.23 1.79 1.65
CA ASP A 54 -12.53 1.90 0.98
C ASP A 54 -13.48 2.92 1.61
N VAL A 55 -13.01 3.71 2.57
CA VAL A 55 -13.82 4.80 3.12
C VAL A 55 -13.87 5.91 2.07
N LEU A 56 -15.02 6.01 1.40
CA LEU A 56 -15.34 7.06 0.45
C LEU A 56 -15.62 8.36 1.20
N ASP A 57 -15.10 9.48 0.73
CA ASP A 57 -15.56 10.80 1.14
C ASP A 57 -16.83 11.17 0.39
N GLU A 58 -17.34 12.35 0.75
CA GLU A 58 -18.46 13.07 0.14
C GLU A 58 -18.39 13.10 -1.40
N ASN A 59 -17.17 13.07 -1.96
CA ASN A 59 -16.92 13.16 -3.41
C ASN A 59 -16.76 11.79 -4.10
N ARG A 60 -16.84 10.67 -3.36
CA ARG A 60 -16.73 9.28 -3.87
C ARG A 60 -15.45 9.00 -4.69
N LYS A 61 -14.48 9.91 -4.60
CA LYS A 61 -13.28 10.20 -5.43
C LYS A 61 -11.94 9.97 -4.78
N ILE A 62 -11.72 8.91 -4.00
CA ILE A 62 -10.48 8.87 -3.22
C ILE A 62 -9.38 8.04 -3.88
N LYS A 63 -8.24 8.70 -4.11
CA LYS A 63 -6.97 8.02 -4.37
C LYS A 63 -6.43 7.48 -3.06
N ARG A 64 -6.29 6.16 -2.94
CA ARG A 64 -5.80 5.48 -1.73
C ARG A 64 -4.56 4.67 -2.02
N TRP A 65 -3.80 4.46 -0.96
CA TRP A 65 -2.56 3.71 -1.00
C TRP A 65 -2.85 2.25 -0.67
N CYS A 66 -2.38 1.35 -1.53
CA CYS A 66 -2.24 -0.07 -1.26
C CYS A 66 -0.76 -0.36 -1.06
N MET A 67 -0.41 -1.19 -0.10
CA MET A 67 0.97 -1.57 0.17
C MET A 67 1.14 -3.07 0.03
N VAL A 68 2.23 -3.48 -0.62
CA VAL A 68 2.54 -4.86 -0.95
C VAL A 68 4.02 -5.11 -0.67
N ASP A 69 4.32 -6.09 0.18
CA ASP A 69 5.68 -6.58 0.39
C ASP A 69 5.91 -7.77 -0.54
N LEU A 70 6.94 -7.71 -1.39
CA LEU A 70 7.25 -8.72 -2.38
C LEU A 70 8.48 -9.54 -1.99
N ASN A 71 8.48 -10.82 -2.38
CA ASN A 71 9.63 -11.72 -2.25
C ASN A 71 10.21 -11.80 -0.82
N MET A 72 9.36 -11.72 0.20
CA MET A 72 9.77 -11.81 1.60
C MET A 72 10.11 -13.25 1.97
N SER A 73 11.36 -13.67 1.77
CA SER A 73 11.90 -14.93 2.30
C SER A 73 12.56 -14.70 3.67
N GLY A 74 12.07 -15.36 4.73
CA GLY A 74 12.57 -15.15 6.10
C GLY A 74 12.15 -13.85 6.78
N SER A 75 12.57 -13.64 8.02
CA SER A 75 12.53 -12.32 8.66
C SER A 75 13.50 -11.42 7.90
N PRO A 76 13.18 -10.15 7.59
CA PRO A 76 14.21 -9.24 7.11
C PRO A 76 15.27 -9.14 8.20
N ASP A 77 16.46 -9.70 7.96
CA ASP A 77 17.59 -9.72 8.91
C ASP A 77 18.27 -8.34 9.05
N GLY A 78 17.52 -7.27 8.83
CA GLY A 78 17.99 -5.90 8.83
C GLY A 78 16.85 -4.94 9.10
N GLU A 79 17.19 -3.70 9.44
CA GLU A 79 16.18 -2.67 9.65
C GLU A 79 15.28 -2.57 8.41
N ALA A 80 13.97 -2.47 8.65
CA ALA A 80 12.93 -2.17 7.67
C ALA A 80 13.28 -1.02 6.71
N SER A 81 14.18 -0.12 7.13
CA SER A 81 14.72 1.01 6.37
C SER A 81 15.65 0.62 5.21
N SER A 82 16.22 -0.59 5.22
CA SER A 82 17.19 -1.07 4.22
C SER A 82 16.55 -1.72 2.98
N VAL A 83 15.25 -2.03 3.05
CA VAL A 83 14.56 -2.68 1.94
C VAL A 83 14.14 -1.63 0.89
N PRO A 84 14.37 -1.88 -0.42
CA PRO A 84 13.93 -0.99 -1.48
C PRO A 84 12.42 -0.72 -1.44
N HIS A 85 12.03 0.52 -1.72
CA HIS A 85 10.63 0.93 -1.83
C HIS A 85 10.34 1.38 -3.26
N GLY A 86 9.27 0.85 -3.85
CA GLY A 86 8.73 1.31 -5.13
C GLY A 86 7.41 2.02 -4.92
N VAL A 87 7.26 3.24 -5.43
CA VAL A 87 6.00 3.99 -5.33
C VAL A 87 5.40 4.16 -6.71
N TYR A 88 4.17 3.70 -6.90
CA TYR A 88 3.49 3.72 -8.18
C TYR A 88 2.17 4.48 -8.11
N LEU A 89 1.86 5.22 -9.16
CA LEU A 89 0.52 5.72 -9.43
C LEU A 89 -0.15 4.78 -10.42
N ALA A 90 -1.23 4.15 -9.99
CA ALA A 90 -2.06 3.31 -10.83
C ALA A 90 -3.24 4.12 -11.37
N THR A 91 -3.35 4.18 -12.70
CA THR A 91 -4.43 4.87 -13.40
C THR A 91 -5.17 3.88 -14.28
N ARG A 92 -6.50 3.89 -14.22
CA ARG A 92 -7.35 3.14 -15.14
C ARG A 92 -7.56 3.94 -16.41
N THR A 93 -7.33 3.31 -17.55
CA THR A 93 -7.57 3.84 -18.90
C THR A 93 -8.48 2.89 -19.66
N ASP A 94 -8.89 3.28 -20.87
CA ASP A 94 -9.69 2.43 -21.76
C ASP A 94 -8.92 1.17 -22.20
N GLU A 95 -7.60 1.28 -22.32
CA GLU A 95 -6.71 0.18 -22.75
C GLU A 95 -6.33 -0.75 -21.59
N GLY A 96 -6.48 -0.30 -20.34
CA GLY A 96 -6.12 -1.09 -19.18
C GLY A 96 -5.62 -0.29 -18.00
N TRP A 97 -4.78 -0.92 -17.19
CA TRP A 97 -4.11 -0.29 -16.07
C TRP A 97 -2.73 0.19 -16.49
N VAL A 98 -2.40 1.42 -16.14
CA VAL A 98 -1.05 1.99 -16.28
C VAL A 98 -0.48 2.19 -14.88
N PHE A 99 0.76 1.78 -14.66
CA PHE A 99 1.48 1.96 -13.40
C PHE A 99 2.72 2.83 -13.63
N GLU A 100 2.67 4.07 -13.13
CA GLU A 100 3.76 5.02 -13.30
C GLU A 100 4.62 5.04 -12.03
N LEU A 101 5.94 4.82 -12.18
CA LEU A 101 6.88 4.91 -11.06
C LEU A 101 7.10 6.37 -10.66
N HIS A 102 6.90 6.68 -9.38
CA HIS A 102 7.12 7.99 -8.78
C HIS A 102 8.26 7.94 -7.76
N SER A 103 9.51 7.91 -8.23
CA SER A 103 10.72 7.88 -7.38
C SER A 103 10.80 9.05 -6.41
N THR A 104 10.35 10.25 -6.80
CA THR A 104 10.30 11.44 -5.92
C THR A 104 9.42 11.27 -4.67
N TRP A 105 8.56 10.27 -4.63
CA TRP A 105 7.68 9.99 -3.48
C TRP A 105 8.27 8.94 -2.54
N GLU A 106 9.40 8.32 -2.90
CA GLU A 106 9.99 7.20 -2.16
C GLU A 106 10.28 7.54 -0.70
N ASP A 107 10.86 8.71 -0.41
CA ASP A 107 11.16 9.12 0.96
C ASP A 107 9.89 9.31 1.81
N LYS A 108 8.87 9.93 1.22
CA LYS A 108 7.56 10.10 1.88
C LYS A 108 6.89 8.75 2.12
N ALA A 109 7.01 7.85 1.15
CA ALA A 109 6.54 6.48 1.24
C ALA A 109 7.24 5.74 2.39
N LYS A 110 8.57 5.76 2.46
CA LYS A 110 9.34 5.16 3.55
C LYS A 110 8.91 5.70 4.90
N ILE A 111 8.71 7.02 5.03
CA ILE A 111 8.23 7.62 6.28
C ILE A 111 6.83 7.11 6.63
N PHE A 112 5.91 7.10 5.67
CA PHE A 112 4.54 6.63 5.85
C PHE A 112 4.47 5.15 6.21
N THR A 113 5.32 4.31 5.61
CA THR A 113 5.29 2.86 5.79
C THR A 113 6.07 2.36 7.00
N ARG A 114 6.83 3.22 7.68
CA ARG A 114 7.59 2.85 8.90
C ARG A 114 6.73 2.27 10.00
N GLN A 115 5.47 2.69 10.11
CA GLN A 115 4.56 2.18 11.13
C GLN A 115 4.07 0.76 10.83
N TYR A 116 4.07 0.34 9.56
CA TYR A 116 3.58 -0.97 9.15
C TYR A 116 4.70 -1.99 9.11
N SER A 117 4.53 -3.04 9.91
CA SER A 117 5.41 -4.20 9.93
C SER A 117 5.55 -4.84 8.55
N TRP A 118 6.64 -5.57 8.33
CA TRP A 118 6.77 -6.38 7.12
C TRP A 118 5.98 -7.69 7.27
N ARG A 119 5.61 -8.30 6.14
CA ARG A 119 4.84 -9.57 6.04
C ARG A 119 3.37 -9.50 6.47
N GLY A 120 2.81 -8.31 6.68
CA GLY A 120 1.42 -8.19 7.14
C GLY A 120 1.17 -8.84 8.51
N THR A 121 2.22 -9.04 9.31
CA THR A 121 2.09 -9.52 10.69
C THR A 121 1.25 -8.49 11.44
N LYS A 122 0.06 -8.89 11.95
CA LYS A 122 -0.84 -8.01 12.69
C LYS A 122 -0.02 -7.13 13.63
N GLU A 123 -0.17 -5.82 13.49
CA GLU A 123 0.23 -4.87 14.51
C GLU A 123 -0.42 -5.34 15.81
N THR A 124 0.35 -5.97 16.69
CA THR A 124 -0.11 -6.25 18.05
C THR A 124 -0.34 -4.89 18.69
N SER A 125 -1.61 -4.60 18.95
CA SER A 125 -2.16 -3.44 19.63
C SER A 125 -1.23 -2.83 20.67
N GLN A 126 -0.55 -1.72 20.35
CA GLN A 126 -0.18 -0.67 21.30
C GLN A 126 0.47 0.50 20.56
N GLY A 127 -0.31 1.56 20.39
CA GLY A 127 0.13 2.81 19.76
C GLY A 127 -0.96 3.87 19.89
N SER A 128 -1.26 4.23 21.13
CA SER A 128 -1.80 5.52 21.57
C SER A 128 -2.70 6.26 20.58
N VAL A 129 -4.02 6.15 20.78
CA VAL A 129 -4.95 7.18 20.33
C VAL A 129 -4.60 8.47 21.07
N SER A 130 -3.83 9.35 20.45
CA SER A 130 -3.78 10.75 20.85
C SER A 130 -5.02 11.42 20.28
N ILE A 131 -6.11 11.38 21.05
CA ILE A 131 -7.21 12.34 20.90
C ILE A 131 -6.60 13.72 21.15
N LEU A 132 -6.28 14.44 20.08
CA LEU A 132 -6.14 15.89 20.18
C LEU A 132 -7.55 16.47 20.23
N SER A 133 -8.14 16.46 21.42
CA SER A 133 -9.18 17.41 21.78
C SER A 133 -8.57 18.80 21.61
N LYS A 134 -8.99 19.52 20.57
CA LYS A 134 -8.86 20.98 20.56
C LYS A 134 -10.12 21.55 21.18
N GLU A 135 -10.07 21.76 22.49
CA GLU A 135 -10.86 22.82 23.10
C GLU A 135 -10.31 24.17 22.66
N GLY A 136 -11.20 25.12 22.41
CA GLY A 136 -10.91 26.56 22.52
C GLY A 136 -10.53 27.29 21.23
N CYS A 137 -11.48 28.01 20.66
CA CYS A 137 -11.23 29.38 20.21
C CYS A 137 -12.53 30.19 20.32
N GLU A 138 -12.74 30.78 21.50
CA GLU A 138 -13.52 32.00 21.64
C GLU A 138 -12.70 33.17 21.08
N THR A 139 -13.37 34.07 20.36
CA THR A 139 -13.27 35.53 20.52
C THR A 139 -14.58 36.14 20.09
#